data_AF-A0A949BZP8-F1
#
_entry.id   AF-A0A949BZP8-F1
#
_cell.length_a   1.000
_cell.length_b   1.000
_cell.length_c   1.000
_cell.angle_alpha   90.00
_cell.angle_beta   90.00
_cell.angle_gamma   90.00
#
_symmetry.space_group_name_H-M   'P 1'
#
loop_
_entity.id
_entity.type
_entity.pdbx_description
1 polymer ?
#
loop_
_entity_poly.entity_id
_entity_poly.type
_entity_poly.pdbx_seq_one_letter_code
_entity_poly.pdbx_strand_id
1 'polypeptide(L)' 'IKDTIAGQFKGGVHTFGLAEDGVGYVYDENNKDLIPDEVRKKVEELKAQIISGEIEVPRE' A
#
# COMPACT_ATOMS: atom_id res chain seq x y z
N ILE A 1 -1.46 18.78 -7.41
CA ILE A 1 -1.14 20.23 -7.27
C ILE A 1 0.24 20.57 -7.82
N LYS A 2 1.33 19.92 -7.35
CA LYS A 2 2.69 20.17 -7.87
C LYS A 2 2.78 20.04 -9.40
N ASP A 3 2.28 18.94 -9.96
CA ASP A 3 2.31 18.70 -11.42
C ASP A 3 1.45 19.70 -12.20
N THR A 4 0.35 20.16 -11.61
CA THR A 4 -0.52 21.19 -12.21
C THR A 4 0.20 22.54 -12.26
N ILE A 5 0.88 22.92 -11.18
CA ILE A 5 1.68 24.17 -11.12
C ILE A 5 2.84 24.11 -12.12
N ALA A 6 3.47 22.94 -12.28
CA ALA A 6 4.56 22.73 -13.23
C ALA A 6 4.08 22.59 -14.70
N GLY A 7 2.78 22.61 -14.98
CA GLY A 7 2.22 22.37 -16.32
C GLY A 7 2.43 20.95 -16.86
N GLN A 8 2.71 19.99 -15.97
CA GLN A 8 3.03 18.59 -16.28
C GLN A 8 1.88 17.62 -15.98
N PHE A 9 0.74 18.13 -15.52
CA PHE A 9 -0.40 17.28 -15.18
C PHE A 9 -0.88 16.49 -16.40
N LYS A 10 -0.88 15.16 -16.26
CA LYS A 10 -1.46 14.24 -17.25
C LYS A 10 -2.77 13.67 -16.70
N GLY A 11 -3.86 13.94 -17.44
CA GLY A 11 -5.14 13.30 -17.18
C GLY A 11 -5.07 11.79 -17.46
N GLY A 12 -5.92 11.03 -16.77
CA GLY A 12 -5.97 9.58 -16.88
C GLY A 12 -6.29 8.90 -15.56
N VAL A 13 -6.32 7.57 -15.56
CA VAL A 13 -6.46 6.74 -14.36
C VAL A 13 -5.06 6.49 -13.81
N HIS A 14 -4.88 6.79 -12.53
CA HIS A 14 -3.66 6.49 -11.78
C HIS A 14 -4.01 5.44 -10.72
N THR A 15 -3.31 4.31 -10.74
CA THR A 15 -3.50 3.23 -9.78
C THR A 15 -2.37 3.27 -8.76
N PHE A 16 -2.72 3.29 -7.48
CA PHE A 16 -1.77 3.29 -6.38
C PHE A 16 -2.06 2.08 -5.50
N GLY A 17 -1.10 1.16 -5.42
CA GLY A 17 -1.18 -0.06 -4.63
C GLY A 17 -0.31 0.01 -3.37
N LEU A 18 0.06 -1.17 -2.86
CA LEU A 18 0.96 -1.29 -1.71
C LEU A 18 2.36 -0.73 -1.99
N ALA A 19 2.80 -0.72 -3.25
CA ALA A 19 4.12 -0.24 -3.65
C ALA A 19 4.23 1.29 -3.62
N GLU A 20 3.15 2.01 -3.91
CA GLU A 20 3.09 3.47 -3.87
C GLU A 20 2.56 4.01 -2.53
N ASP A 21 2.43 3.13 -1.52
CA ASP A 21 1.76 3.42 -0.23
C ASP A 21 0.35 4.03 -0.41
N GLY A 22 -0.33 3.68 -1.51
CA GLY A 22 -1.70 4.14 -1.80
C GLY A 22 -2.78 3.39 -1.03
N VAL A 23 -2.44 2.20 -0.54
CA VAL A 23 -3.30 1.35 0.30
C VAL A 23 -2.46 0.69 1.39
N GLY A 24 -3.05 0.46 2.55
CA GLY A 24 -2.41 -0.17 3.70
C GLY A 24 -3.40 -0.40 4.84
N TYR A 25 -2.90 -0.92 5.96
CA TYR A 25 -3.69 -1.10 7.18
C TYR A 25 -3.28 -0.07 8.25
N VAL A 26 -4.22 0.31 9.11
CA VAL A 26 -3.96 1.23 10.21
C VAL A 26 -3.42 0.46 11.42
N TYR A 27 -2.27 0.88 11.93
CA TYR A 27 -1.61 0.28 13.09
C TYR A 27 -1.24 1.35 14.12
N ASP A 28 -2.25 2.00 14.67
CA ASP A 28 -2.10 3.03 15.70
C ASP A 28 -2.32 2.46 17.11
N GLU A 29 -2.33 3.32 18.13
CA GLU A 29 -2.52 2.93 19.52
C GLU A 29 -3.88 2.28 19.81
N ASN A 30 -4.91 2.53 18.98
CA ASN A 30 -6.23 1.95 19.15
C ASN A 30 -6.31 0.53 18.55
N ASN A 31 -5.46 0.25 17.56
CA ASN A 31 -5.50 -0.99 16.78
C ASN A 31 -4.40 -1.99 17.16
N LYS A 32 -3.32 -1.54 17.80
CA LYS A 32 -2.18 -2.36 18.23
C LYS A 32 -2.61 -3.56 19.08
N ASP A 33 -3.44 -3.32 20.10
CA ASP A 33 -3.84 -4.37 21.04
C ASP A 33 -4.74 -5.45 20.43
N LEU A 34 -5.36 -5.15 19.28
CA LEU A 34 -6.23 -6.07 18.55
C LEU A 34 -5.46 -6.97 17.57
N ILE A 35 -4.21 -6.63 17.26
CA ILE A 35 -3.41 -7.31 16.24
C ILE A 35 -2.20 -7.95 16.92
N PRO A 36 -2.19 -9.29 17.10
CA PRO A 36 -1.03 -9.99 17.62
C PRO A 36 0.23 -9.73 16.77
N ASP A 37 1.38 -9.64 17.42
CA ASP A 37 2.67 -9.37 16.74
C ASP A 37 2.99 -10.40 15.65
N GLU A 38 2.62 -11.66 15.85
CA GLU A 38 2.81 -12.73 14.85
C GLU A 38 2.02 -12.44 13.57
N VAL A 39 0.76 -12.01 13.73
CA VAL A 39 -0.12 -11.65 12.59
C VAL A 39 0.46 -10.46 11.86
N ARG A 40 0.88 -9.43 12.60
CA ARG A 40 1.51 -8.24 12.03
C ARG A 40 2.75 -8.60 11.21
N LYS A 41 3.65 -9.40 11.77
CA LYS A 41 4.88 -9.82 11.08
C LYS A 41 4.57 -10.52 9.76
N LYS A 42 3.60 -11.43 9.78
CA LYS A 42 3.15 -12.14 8.57
C LYS A 42 2.57 -11.19 7.53
N VAL A 43 1.79 -10.19 7.94
CA VAL A 43 1.23 -9.18 7.02
C VAL A 43 2.34 -8.32 6.40
N GLU A 44 3.37 -7.92 7.16
CA GLU A 44 4.51 -7.17 6.63
C GLU A 44 5.35 -8.00 5.65
N GLU A 45 5.57 -9.29 5.93
CA GLU A 45 6.25 -10.21 5.01
C GLU A 45 5.48 -10.35 3.69
N LEU A 46 4.15 -10.53 3.76
CA LEU A 46 3.29 -10.57 2.58
C LEU A 46 3.28 -9.24 1.81
N LYS A 47 3.27 -8.10 2.52
CA LYS A 47 3.39 -6.77 1.90
C LYS A 47 4.68 -6.69 1.09
N ALA A 48 5.81 -7.12 1.66
CA ALA A 48 7.09 -7.12 0.96
C ALA A 48 7.08 -8.04 -0.27
N GLN A 49 6.49 -9.23 -0.17
CA GLN A 49 6.36 -10.15 -1.30
C GLN A 49 5.51 -9.58 -2.43
N ILE A 50 4.37 -8.94 -2.13
CA ILE A 50 3.53 -8.29 -3.14
C ILE A 50 4.28 -7.14 -3.81
N ILE A 51 4.99 -6.30 -3.04
CA ILE A 51 5.79 -5.20 -3.58
C ILE A 51 6.94 -5.69 -4.46
N SER A 52 7.57 -6.81 -4.09
CA SER A 52 8.64 -7.42 -4.89
C SER A 52 8.14 -8.09 -6.18
N GLY A 53 6.83 -8.31 -6.31
CA GLY A 53 6.22 -9.04 -7.41
C GLY A 53 6.27 -10.57 -7.27
N GLU A 54 6.73 -11.10 -6.12
CA GLU A 54 6.68 -12.54 -5.82
C GLU A 54 5.23 -13.03 -5.68
N ILE A 55 4.35 -12.19 -5.12
CA ILE A 55 2.91 -12.44 -5.07
C ILE A 55 2.20 -11.46 -6.01
N GLU A 56 1.54 -12.00 -7.02
CA GLU A 56 0.67 -11.22 -7.90
C GLU A 56 -0.77 -11.23 -7.37
N VAL A 57 -1.30 -10.05 -7.05
CA VAL A 57 -2.69 -9.91 -6.59
C VAL A 57 -3.62 -10.09 -7.81
N PRO A 58 -4.58 -11.04 -7.76
CA PRO A 58 -5.50 -11.25 -8.87
C PRO A 58 -6.36 -10.00 -9.11
N ARG A 59 -6.59 -9.71 -10.39
CA ARG A 59 -7.51 -8.64 -10.83
C ARG A 59 -8.81 -9.30 -11.31
N GLU A 60 -9.94 -8.69 -10.99
CA GLU A 60 -11.27 -9.08 -11.51
C GLU A 60 -11.42 -8.76 -13.01
#